data_AF-A0A919YV68-F1
#
_entry.id   AF-A0A919YV68-F1
#
_cell.length_a   1.000
_cell.length_b   1.000
_cell.length_c   1.000
_cell.angle_alpha   90.00
_cell.angle_beta   90.00
_cell.angle_gamma   90.00
#
_symmetry.space_group_name_H-M   'P 1'
#
loop_
_entity.id
_entity.type
_entity.pdbx_description
1 polymer ?
#
loop_
_entity_poly.entity_id
_entity_poly.type
_entity_poly.pdbx_seq_one_letter_code
_entity_poly.pdbx_strand_id
1 'polypeptide(L)'
;MDRRTLFYFGKLFLESIKSGDKFQNLKRTITINLMNLNFLPLEPFHSTFHLYEDYRRDYMLTDLIELHFIEFPKFRAMQHNLHDPLHRWLLFMEENLTEEQLEELIQMDPMIKKPRSGWNESRKHFRFNQVAA
;
A
#
# COMPACT_ATOMS: atom_id res chain seq x y z
N MET A 1 -10.06 -3.67 11.28
CA MET A 1 -8.94 -3.90 10.33
C MET A 1 -7.65 -3.36 10.91
N ASP A 2 -7.68 -2.13 11.42
CA ASP A 2 -6.79 -1.57 12.46
C ASP A 2 -6.01 -2.58 13.33
N ARG A 3 -6.67 -3.46 14.09
CA ARG A 3 -5.99 -4.42 14.98
C ARG A 3 -5.07 -5.38 14.22
N ARG A 4 -5.52 -5.82 13.05
CA ARG A 4 -4.75 -6.72 12.17
C ARG A 4 -3.56 -5.98 11.56
N THR A 5 -3.78 -4.76 11.08
CA THR A 5 -2.72 -3.89 10.57
C THR A 5 -1.63 -3.69 11.63
N LEU A 6 -1.99 -3.34 12.86
CA LEU A 6 -1.06 -3.14 13.96
C LEU A 6 -0.33 -4.43 14.37
N PHE A 7 -1.01 -5.57 14.35
CA PHE A 7 -0.39 -6.87 14.63
C PHE A 7 0.70 -7.21 13.62
N TYR A 8 0.43 -7.10 12.31
CA TYR A 8 1.42 -7.39 11.28
C TYR A 8 2.54 -6.36 11.22
N PHE A 9 2.22 -5.08 11.38
CA PHE A 9 3.21 -4.03 11.57
C PHE A 9 4.17 -4.39 12.70
N GLY A 10 3.66 -4.70 13.90
CA GLY A 10 4.48 -5.01 15.06
C GLY A 10 5.36 -6.25 14.85
N LYS A 11 4.83 -7.26 14.16
CA LYS A 11 5.59 -8.45 13.77
C LYS A 11 6.77 -8.09 12.84
N LEU A 12 6.52 -7.36 11.75
CA LEU A 12 7.56 -6.95 10.80
C LEU A 12 8.58 -6.02 11.44
N PHE A 13 8.13 -5.10 12.29
CA PHE A 13 8.99 -4.18 13.03
C PHE A 13 9.93 -4.94 13.97
N LEU A 14 9.43 -5.96 14.68
CA LEU A 14 10.24 -6.82 15.53
C LEU A 14 11.21 -7.70 14.72
N GLU A 15 10.78 -8.25 13.58
CA GLU A 15 11.63 -9.05 12.69
C GLU A 15 12.80 -8.25 12.09
N SER A 16 12.73 -6.90 12.13
CA SER A 16 13.80 -6.03 11.64
C SER A 16 15.06 -6.04 12.52
N ILE A 17 14.98 -6.55 13.74
CA ILE A 17 16.05 -6.53 14.74
C ILE A 17 16.25 -7.92 15.37
N LYS A 18 17.50 -8.27 15.73
CA LYS A 18 17.84 -9.55 16.38
C LYS A 18 18.21 -9.35 17.85
N SER A 19 18.17 -10.45 18.61
CA SER A 19 18.64 -10.44 20.00
C SER A 19 20.10 -9.98 20.09
N GLY A 20 20.38 -8.99 20.92
CA GLY A 20 21.70 -8.37 21.08
C GLY A 20 21.96 -7.14 20.20
N ASP A 21 21.09 -6.84 19.24
CA ASP A 21 21.20 -5.62 18.44
C ASP A 21 20.80 -4.37 19.24
N LYS A 22 21.35 -3.21 18.85
CA LYS A 22 20.96 -1.91 19.40
C LYS A 22 19.63 -1.47 18.80
N PHE A 23 18.73 -0.89 19.61
CA PHE A 23 17.45 -0.35 19.13
C PHE A 23 17.56 0.71 18.03
N GLN A 24 18.72 1.39 17.93
CA GLN A 24 19.03 2.34 16.85
C GLN A 24 19.03 1.68 15.47
N ASN A 25 19.13 0.34 15.40
CA ASN A 25 19.12 -0.44 14.17
C ASN A 25 17.70 -0.85 13.73
N LEU A 26 16.65 -0.50 14.50
CA LEU A 26 15.27 -0.74 14.09
C LEU A 26 15.03 -0.08 12.73
N LYS A 27 14.49 -0.86 11.79
CA LYS A 27 14.25 -0.36 10.43
C LYS A 27 12.90 0.31 10.37
N ARG A 28 12.85 1.41 9.61
CA ARG A 28 11.58 2.01 9.20
C ARG A 28 10.71 0.95 8.54
N THR A 29 9.47 0.85 9.01
CA THR A 29 8.48 -0.10 8.52
C THR A 29 7.29 0.69 8.02
N ILE A 30 7.06 0.61 6.72
CA ILE A 30 5.84 1.07 6.06
C ILE A 30 4.90 -0.13 6.04
N THR A 31 3.60 0.06 6.24
CA THR A 31 2.59 -1.00 6.07
C THR A 31 1.50 -0.53 5.12
N ILE A 32 1.29 -1.26 4.03
CA ILE A 32 0.32 -0.87 3.00
C ILE A 32 -0.91 -1.79 3.04
N ASN A 33 -2.06 -1.23 3.45
CA ASN A 33 -3.34 -1.93 3.48
C ASN A 33 -4.10 -1.67 2.18
N LEU A 34 -4.15 -2.67 1.31
CA LEU A 34 -4.97 -2.68 0.09
C LEU A 34 -6.36 -3.26 0.42
N MET A 35 -7.43 -2.49 0.17
CA MET A 35 -8.77 -2.82 0.65
C MET A 35 -9.85 -2.62 -0.41
N ASN A 36 -10.72 -3.61 -0.60
CA ASN A 36 -11.88 -3.53 -1.49
C ASN A 36 -13.17 -3.14 -0.75
N LEU A 37 -13.07 -2.24 0.23
CA LEU A 37 -14.20 -1.75 1.04
C LEU A 37 -13.90 -0.35 1.60
N ASN A 38 -14.94 0.41 1.92
CA ASN A 38 -14.81 1.69 2.63
C ASN A 38 -14.74 1.44 4.13
N PHE A 39 -13.54 1.55 4.69
CA PHE A 39 -13.20 1.34 6.09
C PHE A 39 -13.08 2.66 6.84
N LEU A 40 -12.39 3.65 6.27
CA LEU A 40 -12.14 4.92 6.94
C LEU A 40 -13.26 5.91 6.63
N PRO A 41 -13.75 6.68 7.62
CA PRO A 41 -14.71 7.75 7.43
C PRO A 41 -14.03 9.02 6.90
N LEU A 42 -13.08 8.86 5.97
CA LEU A 42 -12.32 9.93 5.33
C LEU A 42 -12.61 9.89 3.82
N GLU A 43 -12.64 11.06 3.18
CA GLU A 43 -12.89 11.15 1.73
C GLU A 43 -11.77 10.56 0.84
N PRO A 44 -10.47 10.74 1.14
CA PRO A 44 -9.41 10.25 0.25
C PRO A 44 -9.41 8.72 0.09
N PHE A 45 -9.10 8.26 -1.12
CA PHE A 45 -8.88 6.83 -1.38
C PHE A 45 -7.60 6.29 -0.74
N HIS A 46 -6.60 7.17 -0.54
CA HIS A 46 -5.34 6.86 0.10
C HIS A 46 -5.18 7.75 1.34
N SER A 47 -5.19 7.13 2.51
CA SER A 47 -4.89 7.78 3.78
C SER A 47 -3.57 7.25 4.35
N THR A 48 -2.73 8.13 4.89
CA THR A 48 -1.48 7.77 5.56
C THR A 48 -1.52 8.23 7.02
N PHE A 49 -1.11 7.37 7.94
CA PHE A 49 -1.01 7.66 9.37
C PHE A 49 0.43 7.55 9.84
N HIS A 50 0.84 8.49 10.69
CA HIS A 50 2.16 8.53 11.34
C HIS A 50 2.00 8.84 12.83
N LEU A 51 3.11 8.79 13.57
CA LEU A 51 3.14 9.04 15.01
C LEU A 51 3.47 10.50 15.32
N TYR A 52 2.43 11.32 15.45
CA TYR A 52 2.52 12.74 15.81
C TYR A 52 2.23 12.97 17.30
N GLU A 53 2.66 14.12 17.81
CA GLU A 53 2.20 14.63 19.11
C GLU A 53 0.75 15.11 19.02
N ASP A 54 -0.05 14.87 20.07
CA ASP A 54 -1.50 15.06 20.04
C ASP A 54 -1.92 16.54 19.87
N TYR A 55 -1.19 17.46 20.51
CA TYR A 55 -1.47 18.90 20.50
C TYR A 55 -0.68 19.65 19.42
N ARG A 56 0.51 19.17 19.09
CA ARG A 56 1.43 19.69 18.07
C ARG A 56 1.53 18.72 16.90
N ARG A 57 0.50 18.74 16.05
CA ARG A 57 0.39 17.84 14.89
C ARG A 57 1.43 18.09 13.79
N ASP A 58 2.25 19.12 13.90
CA ASP A 58 3.43 19.38 13.08
C ASP A 58 4.68 18.65 13.61
N TYR A 59 4.66 18.18 14.86
CA TYR A 59 5.77 17.45 15.48
C TYR A 59 5.57 15.94 15.34
N MET A 60 6.35 15.31 14.46
CA MET A 60 6.42 13.86 14.32
C MET A 60 7.44 13.30 15.32
N LEU A 61 7.02 12.34 16.16
CA LEU A 61 7.93 11.70 17.12
C LEU A 61 9.03 10.91 16.42
N THR A 62 8.66 10.17 15.37
CA THR A 62 9.56 9.37 14.55
C THR A 62 8.91 9.01 13.22
N ASP A 63 9.72 8.84 12.18
CA ASP A 63 9.35 8.38 10.85
C ASP A 63 9.45 6.85 10.69
N LEU A 64 9.77 6.11 11.76
CA LEU A 64 9.95 4.66 11.74
C LEU A 64 8.66 3.88 11.42
N ILE A 65 7.49 4.51 11.56
CA ILE A 65 6.18 3.88 11.37
C ILE A 65 5.36 4.72 10.40
N GLU A 66 4.89 4.08 9.33
CA GLU A 66 3.95 4.69 8.38
C GLU A 66 2.89 3.66 7.97
N LEU A 67 1.62 3.99 8.15
CA LEU A 67 0.51 3.10 7.81
C LEU A 67 -0.30 3.70 6.66
N HIS A 68 -0.36 3.00 5.53
CA HIS A 68 -1.18 3.38 4.39
C HIS A 68 -2.46 2.56 4.37
N PHE A 69 -3.56 3.22 4.06
CA PHE A 69 -4.84 2.60 3.74
C PHE A 69 -5.24 3.05 2.33
N ILE A 70 -5.34 2.10 1.42
CA ILE A 70 -5.76 2.32 0.03
C ILE A 70 -7.09 1.58 -0.17
N GLU A 71 -8.15 2.36 -0.36
CA GLU A 71 -9.54 1.90 -0.47
C GLU A 71 -10.00 1.97 -1.92
N PHE A 72 -9.98 0.82 -2.59
CA PHE A 72 -10.31 0.71 -4.02
C PHE A 72 -11.71 1.23 -4.40
N PRO A 73 -12.79 1.10 -3.60
CA PRO A 73 -14.07 1.67 -3.98
C PRO A 73 -14.02 3.20 -4.15
N LYS A 74 -13.24 3.90 -3.33
CA LYS A 74 -13.02 5.35 -3.46
C LYS A 74 -12.16 5.67 -4.67
N PHE A 75 -11.11 4.88 -4.90
CA PHE A 75 -10.24 5.02 -6.07
C PHE A 75 -11.00 4.81 -7.40
N ARG A 76 -11.95 3.87 -7.46
CA ARG A 76 -12.78 3.64 -8.65
C ARG A 76 -13.76 4.79 -8.93
N ALA A 77 -14.17 5.51 -7.88
CA ALA A 77 -15.15 6.59 -8.00
C ALA A 77 -14.52 7.95 -8.41
N MET A 78 -13.20 8.08 -8.35
CA MET A 78 -12.49 9.32 -8.71
C MET A 78 -11.95 9.29 -10.15
N GLN A 79 -11.53 10.46 -10.64
CA GLN A 79 -10.76 10.56 -11.87
C GLN A 79 -9.31 10.14 -11.63
N HIS A 80 -8.74 9.31 -12.51
CA HIS A 80 -7.38 8.82 -12.37
C HIS A 80 -6.37 9.76 -13.03
N ASN A 81 -5.27 10.06 -12.33
CA ASN A 81 -4.15 10.80 -12.87
C ASN A 81 -3.07 9.84 -13.37
N LEU A 82 -2.99 9.61 -14.68
CA LEU A 82 -1.99 8.71 -15.27
C LEU A 82 -0.55 9.23 -15.16
N HIS A 83 -0.32 10.49 -14.78
CA HIS A 83 1.03 10.97 -14.46
C HIS A 83 1.51 10.50 -13.08
N ASP A 84 0.59 10.13 -12.19
CA ASP A 84 0.91 9.57 -10.88
C ASP A 84 1.24 8.07 -10.99
N PRO A 85 2.46 7.63 -10.63
CA PRO A 85 2.81 6.21 -10.62
C PRO A 85 1.86 5.36 -9.77
N LEU A 86 1.41 5.84 -8.61
CA LEU A 86 0.51 5.09 -7.74
C LEU A 86 -0.80 4.78 -8.46
N HIS A 87 -1.36 5.76 -9.15
CA HIS A 87 -2.59 5.56 -9.93
C HIS A 87 -2.38 4.52 -11.03
N ARG A 88 -1.26 4.56 -11.76
CA ARG A 88 -0.94 3.55 -12.78
C ARG A 88 -0.82 2.15 -12.18
N TRP A 89 -0.14 2.00 -11.05
CA TRP A 89 0.00 0.72 -10.35
C TRP A 89 -1.33 0.20 -9.81
N LEU A 90 -2.17 1.07 -9.22
CA LEU A 90 -3.49 0.67 -8.71
C LEU A 90 -4.44 0.30 -9.85
N LEU A 91 -4.41 1.02 -10.97
CA LEU A 91 -5.13 0.65 -12.19
C LEU A 91 -4.66 -0.71 -12.73
N PHE A 92 -3.35 -0.95 -12.79
CA PHE A 92 -2.81 -2.24 -13.21
C PHE A 92 -3.27 -3.40 -12.30
N MET A 93 -3.43 -3.15 -11.01
CA MET A 93 -3.92 -4.15 -10.05
C MET A 93 -5.44 -4.40 -10.15
N GLU A 94 -6.19 -3.51 -10.80
CA GLU A 94 -7.63 -3.69 -11.02
C GLU A 94 -7.91 -4.75 -12.08
N GLU A 95 -8.99 -5.50 -11.89
CA GLU A 95 -9.21 -6.72 -12.67
C GLU A 95 -9.73 -6.47 -14.09
N ASN A 96 -10.16 -5.24 -14.40
CA ASN A 96 -11.03 -4.92 -15.53
C ASN A 96 -10.39 -4.01 -16.59
N LEU A 97 -9.07 -3.95 -16.70
CA LEU A 97 -8.43 -3.19 -17.78
C LEU A 97 -8.64 -3.87 -19.14
N THR A 98 -8.95 -3.09 -20.17
CA THR A 98 -8.88 -3.58 -21.56
C THR A 98 -7.42 -3.77 -21.97
N GLU A 99 -7.17 -4.58 -23.00
CA GLU A 99 -5.79 -4.78 -23.52
C GLU A 99 -5.17 -3.46 -23.99
N GLU A 100 -5.96 -2.57 -24.60
CA GLU A 100 -5.53 -1.24 -25.03
C GLU A 100 -5.12 -0.35 -23.85
N GLN A 101 -5.93 -0.31 -22.78
CA GLN A 101 -5.60 0.44 -21.56
C GLN A 101 -4.35 -0.13 -20.88
N LEU A 102 -4.18 -1.47 -20.91
CA LEU A 102 -3.01 -2.12 -20.36
C LEU A 102 -1.75 -1.77 -21.16
N GLU A 103 -1.82 -1.74 -22.49
CA GLU A 103 -0.71 -1.35 -23.36
C GLU A 103 -0.31 0.11 -23.12
N GLU A 104 -1.29 1.03 -23.01
CA GLU A 104 -1.04 2.43 -22.68
C GLU A 104 -0.31 2.58 -21.34
N LEU A 105 -0.79 1.88 -20.29
CA LEU A 105 -0.13 1.88 -18.98
C LEU A 105 1.31 1.36 -19.04
N ILE A 106 1.57 0.30 -19.82
CA ILE A 106 2.92 -0.26 -20.00
C ILE A 106 3.83 0.70 -20.78
N GLN A 107 3.30 1.42 -21.76
CA GLN A 107 4.07 2.43 -22.49
C GLN A 107 4.48 3.59 -21.57
N MET A 108 3.56 4.04 -20.71
CA MET A 108 3.84 5.10 -19.73
C MET A 108 4.76 4.64 -18.60
N ASP A 109 4.65 3.38 -18.17
CA ASP A 109 5.46 2.81 -17.09
C ASP A 109 5.95 1.40 -17.45
N PRO A 110 7.11 1.29 -18.11
CA PRO A 110 7.65 0.01 -18.55
C PRO A 110 7.90 -0.99 -17.42
N MET A 111 7.98 -0.54 -16.16
CA MET A 111 8.15 -1.43 -15.00
C MET A 111 6.92 -2.30 -14.75
N ILE A 112 5.73 -1.90 -15.21
CA ILE A 112 4.49 -2.69 -15.14
C ILE A 112 4.56 -3.94 -16.04
N LYS A 113 5.45 -3.97 -17.04
CA LYS A 113 5.62 -5.11 -17.95
C LYS A 113 6.18 -6.36 -17.26
N LYS A 114 7.04 -6.21 -16.25
CA LYS A 114 7.76 -7.32 -15.61
C LYS A 114 6.84 -8.18 -14.69
N PRO A 115 5.94 -7.58 -13.89
CA PRO A 115 4.89 -8.32 -13.19
C PRO A 115 3.95 -9.08 -14.12
N ARG A 116 3.60 -8.54 -15.30
CA ARG A 116 2.61 -9.12 -16.25
C ARG A 116 2.83 -10.62 -16.54
N SER A 117 4.07 -11.06 -16.68
CA SER A 117 4.40 -12.47 -16.99
C SER A 117 4.20 -13.42 -15.81
N GLY A 118 4.31 -12.96 -14.55
CA GLY A 118 4.11 -13.78 -13.34
C GLY A 118 2.79 -13.51 -12.59
N TRP A 119 2.15 -12.38 -12.88
CA TRP A 119 0.89 -11.97 -12.25
C TRP A 119 -0.28 -12.84 -12.68
N ASN A 120 -0.39 -13.17 -13.97
CA ASN A 120 -1.49 -13.99 -14.50
C ASN A 120 -1.53 -15.41 -13.90
N GLU A 121 -0.39 -15.94 -13.48
CA GLU A 121 -0.27 -17.25 -12.83
C GLU A 121 -0.59 -17.17 -11.32
N SER A 122 -0.14 -16.09 -10.66
CA SER A 122 -0.41 -15.82 -9.24
C SER A 122 -1.90 -15.55 -8.96
N ARG A 123 -2.64 -15.00 -9.93
CA ARG A 123 -4.09 -14.71 -9.83
C ARG A 123 -4.97 -15.96 -9.62
N LYS A 124 -4.53 -17.14 -10.04
CA LYS A 124 -5.30 -18.39 -9.85
C LYS A 124 -5.23 -18.94 -8.42
N HIS A 125 -4.23 -18.52 -7.63
CA HIS A 125 -4.02 -18.97 -6.25
C HIS A 125 -4.28 -17.88 -5.20
N PHE A 126 -4.33 -16.60 -5.60
CA PHE A 126 -4.56 -15.49 -4.67
C PHE A 126 -6.05 -15.28 -4.37
N ARG A 127 -6.59 -16.08 -3.44
CA ARG A 127 -7.69 -15.60 -2.59
C ARG A 127 -7.10 -14.52 -1.68
N PHE A 128 -7.42 -13.25 -1.96
CA PHE A 128 -6.95 -12.07 -1.24
C PHE A 128 -6.98 -12.26 0.30
N ASN A 129 -5.84 -12.63 0.85
CA ASN A 129 -5.50 -12.47 2.25
C ASN A 129 -4.12 -11.81 2.31
N GLN A 130 -4.16 -10.51 2.59
CA GLN A 130 -3.24 -9.80 3.49
C GLN A 130 -1.83 -9.38 3.04
N VAL A 131 -1.57 -8.11 3.36
CA VAL A 131 -0.29 -7.45 3.70
C VAL A 131 0.80 -7.59 2.64
N ALA A 132 0.81 -6.66 1.68
CA ALA A 132 2.06 -6.28 1.06
C ALA A 132 2.84 -5.47 2.11
N ALA A 133 4.00 -6.00 2.48
CA ALA A 133 4.87 -5.57 3.57
C ALA A 133 4.92 -4.05 3.72
#